data_AF-A0A6A7LQI3-F1
#
_entry.id   AF-A0A6A7LQI3-F1
#
_cell.length_a   1.000
_cell.length_b   1.000
_cell.length_c   1.000
_cell.angle_alpha   90.00
_cell.angle_beta   90.00
_cell.angle_gamma   90.00
#
_symmetry.space_group_name_H-M   'P 1'
#
loop_
_entity.id
_entity.type
_entity.pdbx_description
1 polymer ?
#
loop_
_entity_poly.entity_id
_entity_poly.type
_entity_poly.pdbx_seq_one_letter_code
_entity_poly.pdbx_strand_id
1 'polypeptide(L)'
;MAMKQDFRVIDSELHLMEPFDLWERGLAEPLCSWTKVVPPPEGHLAPSATRFAIGRDATLPPDHTSVVLKQALRRWPDDHHMVKASTQCSPEVFLEGLDIEGIDVAILTPTLGIAVTTRDDLEPQHALALAESITTTPRRSAAPTRRASSSGAGCRARSQRWRPRKHGAA
;
A
#
# COMPACT_ATOMS: atom_id res chain seq x y z
N MET A 1 10.28 17.53 -11.77
CA MET A 1 8.95 17.03 -11.39
C MET A 1 8.17 16.93 -12.68
N ALA A 2 7.71 15.73 -13.04
CA ALA A 2 6.90 15.54 -14.23
C ALA A 2 5.52 16.21 -14.00
N MET A 3 5.00 16.87 -15.04
CA MET A 3 3.66 17.47 -15.03
C MET A 3 2.87 16.80 -16.15
N LYS A 4 1.67 16.30 -15.83
CA LYS A 4 0.77 15.72 -16.82
C LYS A 4 -0.31 16.76 -17.10
N GLN A 5 -0.38 17.21 -18.35
CA GLN A 5 -1.36 18.21 -18.81
C GLN A 5 -1.35 19.50 -17.97
N ASP A 6 -0.16 19.98 -17.59
CA ASP A 6 0.05 21.19 -16.78
C ASP A 6 -0.49 21.17 -15.34
N PHE A 7 -0.97 20.01 -14.86
CA PHE A 7 -1.43 19.85 -13.48
C PHE A 7 -0.46 19.02 -12.64
N ARG A 8 -0.52 19.26 -11.32
CA ARG A 8 0.04 18.38 -10.30
C ARG A 8 -1.11 17.71 -9.59
N VAL A 9 -1.16 16.38 -9.65
CA VAL A 9 -2.23 15.60 -9.07
C VAL A 9 -1.79 15.06 -7.71
N ILE A 10 -2.72 15.05 -6.76
CA ILE A 10 -2.57 14.30 -5.51
C ILE A 10 -3.50 13.11 -5.61
N ASP A 11 -2.95 11.91 -5.43
CA ASP A 11 -3.73 10.69 -5.31
C ASP A 11 -3.91 10.34 -3.83
N SER A 12 -5.16 10.35 -3.36
CA SER A 12 -5.47 10.03 -1.96
C SER A 12 -5.66 8.55 -1.69
N GLU A 13 -5.65 7.70 -2.73
CA GLU A 13 -6.08 6.32 -2.64
C GLU A 13 -5.29 5.45 -3.62
N LEU A 14 -3.96 5.53 -3.55
CA LEU A 14 -3.11 4.68 -4.38
C LEU A 14 -2.84 3.36 -3.66
N HIS A 15 -3.25 2.26 -4.26
CA HIS A 15 -2.98 0.94 -3.70
C HIS A 15 -1.56 0.44 -4.00
N LEU A 16 -0.93 -0.20 -3.01
CA LEU A 16 0.26 -1.02 -3.23
C LEU A 16 -0.07 -2.50 -3.06
N MET A 17 0.61 -3.35 -3.82
CA MET A 17 0.52 -4.80 -3.68
C MET A 17 1.59 -5.30 -2.71
N GLU A 18 1.20 -5.80 -1.55
CA GLU A 18 2.14 -6.37 -0.60
C GLU A 18 2.77 -7.67 -1.11
N PRO A 19 4.04 -7.96 -0.74
CA PRO A 19 4.63 -9.27 -0.96
C PRO A 19 3.79 -10.39 -0.31
N PHE A 20 3.58 -11.50 -1.00
CA PHE A 20 2.78 -12.61 -0.47
C PHE A 20 3.42 -13.29 0.76
N ASP A 21 4.73 -13.15 0.94
CA ASP A 21 5.51 -13.64 2.08
C ASP A 21 5.53 -12.65 3.27
N LEU A 22 4.80 -11.53 3.19
CA LEU A 22 4.79 -10.46 4.21
C LEU A 22 4.57 -11.01 5.62
N TRP A 23 3.52 -11.81 5.81
CA TRP A 23 3.13 -12.31 7.13
C TRP A 23 3.93 -13.53 7.57
N GLU A 24 4.40 -14.36 6.64
CA GLU A 24 5.32 -15.46 6.95
C GLU A 24 6.61 -14.93 7.59
N ARG A 25 7.09 -13.77 7.12
CA ARG A 25 8.29 -13.12 7.65
C ARG A 25 8.01 -12.20 8.83
N GLY A 26 6.81 -11.62 8.89
CA GLY A 26 6.43 -10.57 9.83
C GLY A 26 5.81 -11.06 11.13
N LEU A 27 5.32 -12.29 11.19
CA LEU A 27 4.64 -12.84 12.37
C LEU A 27 5.52 -13.85 13.11
N ALA A 28 5.47 -13.81 14.43
CA ALA A 28 6.05 -14.84 15.29
C ALA A 28 5.08 -16.01 15.48
N GLU A 29 5.59 -17.19 15.83
CA GLU A 29 4.74 -18.30 16.24
C GLU A 29 4.01 -18.00 17.57
N PRO A 30 2.77 -18.49 17.74
CA PRO A 30 2.01 -19.34 16.82
C PRO A 30 1.24 -18.57 15.71
N LEU A 31 1.27 -17.24 15.73
CA LEU A 31 0.44 -16.39 14.85
C LEU A 31 0.79 -16.56 13.36
N CYS A 32 2.06 -16.85 13.07
CA CYS A 32 2.52 -17.21 11.74
C CYS A 32 1.76 -18.44 11.21
N SER A 33 1.69 -19.52 11.97
CA SER A 33 0.96 -20.74 11.55
C SER A 33 -0.53 -20.53 11.31
N TRP A 34 -1.13 -19.49 11.90
CA TRP A 34 -2.55 -19.15 11.72
C TRP A 34 -2.81 -18.28 10.48
N THR A 35 -1.76 -17.93 9.74
CA THR A 35 -1.83 -17.05 8.56
C THR A 35 -1.27 -17.77 7.35
N LYS A 36 -2.13 -18.10 6.39
CA LYS A 36 -1.69 -18.69 5.13
C LYS A 36 -2.17 -17.84 3.96
N VAL A 37 -1.20 -17.31 3.22
CA VAL A 37 -1.44 -16.62 1.95
C VAL A 37 -1.13 -17.58 0.81
N VAL A 38 -2.07 -17.69 -0.12
CA VAL A 38 -1.85 -18.42 -1.38
C VAL A 38 -1.87 -17.40 -2.50
N PRO A 39 -0.75 -17.21 -3.22
CA PRO A 39 -0.69 -16.28 -4.34
C PRO A 39 -1.66 -16.69 -5.45
N PRO A 40 -2.01 -15.77 -6.36
CA PRO A 40 -2.82 -16.08 -7.52
C PRO A 40 -2.11 -17.13 -8.40
N PRO A 41 -2.85 -17.93 -9.18
CA PRO A 41 -2.26 -18.85 -10.14
C PRO A 41 -1.35 -18.11 -11.13
N GLU A 42 -0.32 -18.81 -11.62
CA GLU A 42 0.63 -18.26 -12.58
C GLU A 42 -0.09 -17.60 -13.78
N GLY A 43 0.39 -16.43 -14.20
CA GLY A 43 -0.23 -15.63 -15.26
C GLY A 43 -1.41 -14.74 -14.83
N HIS A 44 -1.83 -14.78 -13.55
CA HIS A 44 -2.84 -13.87 -13.01
C HIS A 44 -2.18 -12.79 -12.15
N LEU A 45 -2.29 -11.52 -12.56
CA LEU A 45 -1.80 -10.37 -11.78
C LEU A 45 -2.78 -9.93 -10.68
N ALA A 46 -3.85 -10.70 -10.47
CA ALA A 46 -5.04 -10.30 -9.74
C ALA A 46 -4.92 -10.49 -8.21
N PRO A 47 -4.99 -9.42 -7.39
CA PRO A 47 -5.07 -9.55 -5.94
C PRO A 47 -6.30 -10.34 -5.45
N SER A 48 -7.35 -10.40 -6.25
CA SER A 48 -8.58 -11.13 -5.92
C SER A 48 -8.51 -12.63 -6.09
N ALA A 49 -7.51 -13.13 -6.82
CA ALA A 49 -7.23 -14.57 -6.85
C ALA A 49 -6.26 -14.98 -5.74
N THR A 50 -5.70 -14.02 -5.00
CA THR A 50 -5.02 -14.28 -3.73
C THR A 50 -6.03 -14.78 -2.71
N ARG A 51 -5.70 -15.89 -2.05
CA ARG A 51 -6.56 -16.50 -1.05
C ARG A 51 -5.88 -16.50 0.31
N PHE A 52 -6.68 -16.32 1.35
CA PHE A 52 -6.22 -16.22 2.72
C PHE A 52 -6.94 -17.25 3.58
N ALA A 53 -6.19 -18.03 4.36
CA ALA A 53 -6.72 -18.70 5.54
C ALA A 53 -6.15 -17.99 6.76
N ILE A 54 -7.04 -17.41 7.58
CA ILE A 54 -6.67 -16.57 8.72
C ILE A 54 -7.43 -17.04 9.96
N GLY A 55 -6.69 -17.48 10.97
CA GLY A 55 -7.22 -18.05 12.21
C GLY A 55 -6.79 -19.50 12.40
N ARG A 56 -6.94 -20.02 13.62
CA ARG A 56 -6.43 -21.36 14.01
C ARG A 56 -7.00 -22.49 13.17
N ASP A 57 -8.31 -22.42 12.91
CA ASP A 57 -9.06 -23.45 12.20
C ASP A 57 -9.55 -22.97 10.83
N ALA A 58 -8.96 -21.87 10.34
CA ALA A 58 -9.39 -21.26 9.10
C ALA A 58 -9.02 -22.15 7.91
N THR A 59 -10.01 -22.37 7.05
CA THR A 59 -9.79 -23.05 5.76
C THR A 59 -9.64 -22.00 4.67
N LEU A 60 -8.92 -22.37 3.59
CA LEU A 60 -8.83 -21.51 2.43
C LEU A 60 -10.22 -21.38 1.80
N PRO A 61 -10.73 -20.14 1.59
CA PRO A 61 -12.03 -19.96 0.98
C PRO A 61 -12.03 -20.46 -0.47
N PRO A 62 -13.21 -20.84 -1.01
CA PRO A 62 -13.35 -21.16 -2.42
C PRO A 62 -13.02 -19.96 -3.30
N ASP A 63 -12.67 -20.21 -4.57
CA ASP A 63 -12.47 -19.14 -5.54
C ASP A 63 -13.81 -18.49 -5.90
N HIS A 64 -13.98 -17.24 -5.49
CA HIS A 64 -15.16 -16.42 -5.79
C HIS A 64 -14.81 -15.18 -6.62
N THR A 65 -13.80 -15.28 -7.50
CA THR A 65 -13.39 -14.14 -8.33
C THR A 65 -14.56 -13.63 -9.18
N SER A 66 -14.99 -12.38 -8.95
CA SER A 66 -16.14 -11.79 -9.64
C SER A 66 -15.90 -11.61 -11.14
N VAL A 67 -16.96 -11.70 -11.95
CA VAL A 67 -16.86 -11.53 -13.41
C VAL A 67 -16.37 -10.13 -13.78
N VAL A 68 -16.81 -9.10 -13.04
CA VAL A 68 -16.38 -7.71 -13.23
C VAL A 68 -14.87 -7.57 -13.03
N LEU A 69 -14.34 -8.22 -12.00
CA LEU A 69 -12.93 -8.19 -11.70
C LEU A 69 -12.12 -8.96 -12.75
N LYS A 70 -12.58 -10.15 -13.14
CA LYS A 70 -12.00 -10.92 -14.26
C LYS A 70 -11.88 -10.08 -15.52
N GLN A 71 -12.82 -9.17 -15.77
CA GLN A 71 -12.82 -8.31 -16.96
C GLN A 71 -11.85 -7.12 -16.82
N ALA A 72 -11.78 -6.47 -15.65
CA ALA A 72 -10.80 -5.41 -15.39
C ALA A 72 -9.36 -5.91 -15.53
N LEU A 73 -9.10 -7.14 -15.09
CA LEU A 73 -7.78 -7.77 -15.08
C LEU A 73 -7.28 -8.22 -16.46
N ARG A 74 -8.14 -8.28 -17.49
CA ARG A 74 -7.73 -8.70 -18.85
C ARG A 74 -6.74 -7.74 -19.50
N ARG A 75 -6.75 -6.47 -19.09
CA ARG A 75 -5.92 -5.40 -19.71
C ARG A 75 -4.62 -5.15 -18.96
N TRP A 76 -4.50 -5.61 -17.72
CA TRP A 76 -3.32 -5.42 -16.89
C TRP A 76 -2.04 -6.05 -17.46
N PRO A 77 -2.06 -7.27 -18.02
CA PRO A 77 -0.85 -7.88 -18.56
C PRO A 77 -0.24 -7.13 -19.74
N ASP A 78 -1.07 -6.39 -20.49
CA ASP A 78 -0.62 -5.64 -21.66
C ASP A 78 0.15 -4.36 -21.27
N ASP A 79 0.07 -3.97 -19.99
CA ASP A 79 0.72 -2.78 -19.47
C ASP A 79 1.90 -3.11 -18.55
N HIS A 80 3.11 -2.96 -19.09
CA HIS A 80 4.36 -3.29 -18.40
C HIS A 80 4.54 -2.56 -17.06
N HIS A 81 4.11 -1.29 -16.94
CA HIS A 81 4.28 -0.57 -15.66
C HIS A 81 3.31 -1.08 -14.59
N MET A 82 2.11 -1.51 -14.99
CA MET A 82 1.14 -2.14 -14.09
C MET A 82 1.58 -3.55 -13.68
N VAL A 83 2.16 -4.34 -14.60
CA VAL A 83 2.77 -5.63 -14.26
C VAL A 83 3.91 -5.44 -13.24
N LYS A 84 4.77 -4.44 -13.47
CA LYS A 84 5.87 -4.13 -12.55
C LYS A 84 5.35 -3.72 -11.17
N ALA A 85 4.39 -2.79 -11.10
CA ALA A 85 3.83 -2.32 -9.83
C ALA A 85 3.08 -3.40 -9.04
N SER A 86 2.44 -4.36 -9.74
CA SER A 86 1.71 -5.46 -9.10
C SER A 86 2.60 -6.63 -8.65
N THR A 87 3.84 -6.72 -9.15
CA THR A 87 4.77 -7.82 -8.83
C THR A 87 5.97 -7.37 -8.00
N GLN A 88 6.24 -6.05 -7.94
CA GLN A 88 7.41 -5.48 -7.28
C GLN A 88 7.01 -4.39 -6.31
N CYS A 89 6.83 -4.77 -5.04
CA CYS A 89 6.53 -3.83 -3.96
C CYS A 89 7.80 -3.08 -3.49
N SER A 90 8.28 -2.11 -4.27
CA SER A 90 9.43 -1.27 -3.90
C SER A 90 9.18 0.21 -4.15
N PRO A 91 9.75 1.12 -3.32
CA PRO A 91 9.57 2.56 -3.49
C PRO A 91 9.92 3.07 -4.88
N GLU A 92 10.94 2.50 -5.51
CA GLU A 92 11.44 2.90 -6.83
C GLU A 92 10.39 2.67 -7.92
N VAL A 93 9.68 1.54 -7.86
CA VAL A 93 8.62 1.20 -8.83
C VAL A 93 7.44 2.15 -8.69
N PHE A 94 7.02 2.46 -7.46
CA PHE A 94 5.92 3.40 -7.24
C PHE A 94 6.32 4.82 -7.66
N LEU A 95 7.52 5.29 -7.32
CA LEU A 95 7.99 6.62 -7.73
C LEU A 95 8.07 6.78 -9.25
N GLU A 96 8.49 5.74 -9.98
CA GLU A 96 8.43 5.70 -11.44
C GLU A 96 6.99 5.82 -11.95
N GLY A 97 6.05 5.06 -11.35
CA GLY A 97 4.63 5.17 -11.66
C GLY A 97 4.04 6.56 -11.40
N LEU A 98 4.41 7.21 -10.29
CA LEU A 98 3.99 8.58 -9.98
C LEU A 98 4.49 9.57 -11.04
N ASP A 99 5.75 9.44 -11.47
CA ASP A 99 6.34 10.28 -12.52
C ASP A 99 5.65 10.06 -13.89
N ILE A 100 5.28 8.81 -14.23
CA ILE A 100 4.52 8.46 -15.46
C ILE A 100 3.12 9.08 -15.43
N GLU A 101 2.43 8.99 -14.29
CA GLU A 101 1.06 9.47 -14.13
C GLU A 101 0.96 10.97 -13.81
N GLY A 102 2.08 11.65 -13.55
CA GLY A 102 2.11 13.06 -13.17
C GLY A 102 1.51 13.33 -11.78
N ILE A 103 1.60 12.34 -10.89
CA ILE A 103 1.16 12.42 -9.50
C ILE A 103 2.31 12.97 -8.65
N ASP A 104 2.10 14.10 -7.97
CA ASP A 104 3.12 14.74 -7.13
C ASP A 104 3.18 14.11 -5.73
N VAL A 105 2.02 13.71 -5.20
CA VAL A 105 1.88 13.07 -3.89
C VAL A 105 0.85 11.96 -3.98
N ALA A 106 1.19 10.79 -3.44
CA ALA A 106 0.25 9.69 -3.29
C ALA A 106 0.20 9.23 -1.82
N ILE A 107 -1.01 8.92 -1.35
CA ILE A 107 -1.22 8.17 -0.11
C ILE A 107 -1.30 6.69 -0.49
N LEU A 108 -0.36 5.90 0.03
CA LEU A 108 -0.31 4.48 -0.25
C LEU A 108 -1.16 3.67 0.74
N THR A 109 -2.11 2.93 0.20
CA THR A 109 -3.03 2.07 0.95
C THR A 109 -2.69 0.59 0.71
N PRO A 110 -2.60 -0.24 1.76
CA PRO A 110 -2.40 -1.69 1.60
C PRO A 110 -3.54 -2.33 0.80
N THR A 111 -3.24 -3.32 -0.05
CA THR A 111 -4.27 -4.09 -0.77
C THR A 111 -4.62 -5.37 0.00
N LEU A 112 -3.63 -6.23 0.24
CA LEU A 112 -3.82 -7.49 0.95
C LEU A 112 -4.06 -7.24 2.44
N GLY A 113 -3.45 -6.19 3.01
CA GLY A 113 -3.63 -5.79 4.40
C GLY A 113 -5.07 -5.46 4.78
N ILE A 114 -5.83 -4.83 3.86
CA ILE A 114 -7.26 -4.60 4.05
C ILE A 114 -7.99 -5.95 4.11
N ALA A 115 -7.74 -6.84 3.15
CA ALA A 115 -8.45 -8.12 3.06
C ALA A 115 -8.28 -9.00 4.30
N VAL A 116 -7.11 -8.98 4.94
CA VAL A 116 -6.87 -9.76 6.16
C VAL A 116 -7.43 -9.08 7.41
N THR A 117 -7.42 -7.75 7.50
CA THR A 117 -7.82 -7.02 8.72
C THR A 117 -9.32 -6.78 8.82
N THR A 118 -10.07 -6.89 7.72
CA THR A 118 -11.54 -6.75 7.71
C THR A 118 -12.29 -8.00 8.15
N ARG A 119 -11.59 -9.02 8.67
CA ARG A 119 -12.22 -10.26 9.15
C ARG A 119 -12.78 -10.07 10.56
N ASP A 120 -14.06 -10.39 10.73
CA ASP A 120 -14.75 -10.27 12.03
C ASP A 120 -14.35 -11.36 13.03
N ASP A 121 -13.79 -12.48 12.56
CA ASP A 121 -13.47 -13.66 13.35
C ASP A 121 -12.02 -13.71 13.84
N LEU A 122 -11.30 -12.60 13.80
CA LEU A 122 -9.90 -12.54 14.23
C LEU A 122 -9.77 -12.53 15.76
N GLU A 123 -8.89 -13.39 16.26
CA GLU A 123 -8.39 -13.29 17.62
C GLU A 123 -7.69 -11.93 17.84
N PRO A 124 -7.95 -11.19 18.94
CA PRO A 124 -7.43 -9.82 19.11
C PRO A 124 -5.90 -9.71 18.97
N GLN A 125 -5.16 -10.69 19.51
CA GLN A 125 -3.70 -10.76 19.40
C GLN A 125 -3.22 -11.02 17.97
N HIS A 126 -3.98 -11.77 17.18
CA HIS A 126 -3.65 -12.07 15.79
C HIS A 126 -3.96 -10.85 14.91
N ALA A 127 -5.10 -10.19 15.12
CA ALA A 127 -5.45 -8.93 14.46
C ALA A 127 -4.39 -7.84 14.68
N LEU A 128 -3.94 -7.67 15.92
CA LEU A 128 -2.88 -6.70 16.26
C LEU A 128 -1.58 -7.03 15.51
N ALA A 129 -1.13 -8.28 15.54
CA ALA A 129 0.10 -8.68 14.87
C ALA A 129 0.03 -8.51 13.35
N LEU A 130 -1.13 -8.82 12.74
CA LEU A 130 -1.37 -8.56 11.30
C LEU A 130 -1.24 -7.07 10.99
N ALA A 131 -1.88 -6.19 11.77
CA ALA A 131 -1.81 -4.73 11.57
C ALA A 131 -0.38 -4.17 11.76
N GLU A 132 0.34 -4.66 12.78
CA GLU A 132 1.71 -4.25 13.06
C GLU A 132 2.68 -4.68 11.94
N SER A 133 2.50 -5.88 11.38
CA SER A 133 3.34 -6.37 10.29
C SER A 133 3.23 -5.51 9.02
N ILE A 134 2.03 -5.03 8.70
CA ILE A 134 1.77 -4.14 7.56
C ILE A 134 2.45 -2.77 7.76
N THR A 135 2.51 -2.27 8.99
CA THR A 135 3.08 -0.95 9.31
C THR A 135 4.60 -0.98 9.49
N THR A 136 5.15 -2.09 9.99
CA THR A 136 6.57 -2.23 10.31
C THR A 136 7.42 -2.54 9.07
N THR A 137 6.86 -3.27 8.11
CA THR A 137 7.52 -3.63 6.85
C THR A 137 7.90 -2.44 5.96
N PRO A 138 7.06 -1.40 5.75
CA PRO A 138 7.44 -0.21 4.99
C PRO A 138 8.44 0.69 5.72
N ARG A 139 8.67 0.52 7.03
CA ARG A 139 9.63 1.34 7.79
C ARG A 139 11.09 0.99 7.51
N ARG A 140 11.36 -0.19 6.93
CA ARG A 140 12.71 -0.59 6.48
C ARG A 140 13.11 0.02 5.13
N SER A 141 12.14 0.45 4.34
CA SER A 141 12.34 1.32 3.17
C SER A 141 12.16 2.78 3.60
N ALA A 142 13.10 3.31 4.38
CA ALA A 142 13.13 4.74 4.65
C ALA A 142 13.14 5.48 3.30
N ALA A 143 12.11 6.30 3.08
CA ALA A 143 11.92 7.04 1.84
C ALA A 143 13.23 7.74 1.43
N PRO A 144 13.72 7.57 0.19
CA PRO A 144 14.78 8.42 -0.31
C PRO A 144 14.23 9.85 -0.32
N THR A 145 14.71 10.67 0.61
CA THR A 145 14.46 12.10 0.57
C THR A 145 15.06 12.61 -0.73
N ARG A 146 14.21 12.96 -1.70
CA ARG A 146 14.64 13.71 -2.88
C ARG A 146 15.28 15.00 -2.36
N ARG A 147 16.62 15.07 -2.38
CA ARG A 147 17.33 16.34 -2.20
C ARG A 147 16.84 17.26 -3.31
N ALA A 148 16.10 18.29 -2.92
CA ALA A 148 15.87 19.43 -3.79
C ALA A 148 17.24 19.99 -4.17
N SER A 149 17.61 19.87 -5.45
CA SER A 149 18.75 20.58 -6.01
C SER A 149 18.48 22.07 -5.88
N SER A 150 19.32 22.74 -5.10
CA SER A 150 19.27 24.17 -4.84
C SER A 150 19.46 24.98 -6.12
N SER A 151 18.45 25.77 -6.49
CA SER A 151 18.66 27.00 -7.24
C SER A 151 18.40 28.16 -6.28
N GLY A 152 19.45 28.92 -5.99
CA GLY A 152 19.45 29.99 -4.98
C GLY A 152 18.46 31.11 -5.29
N ALA A 153 17.67 31.46 -4.29
CA ALA A 153 17.15 32.80 -4.09
C ALA A 153 16.93 32.97 -2.58
N GLY A 154 17.75 33.82 -1.96
CA GLY A 154 17.67 34.08 -0.53
C GLY A 154 16.31 34.69 -0.17
N CYS A 155 15.59 34.08 0.75
CA CYS A 155 14.44 34.69 1.39
C CYS A 155 14.51 34.44 2.90
N ARG A 156 14.63 35.53 3.66
CA ARG A 156 14.83 35.54 5.11
C ARG A 156 13.65 34.84 5.80
N ALA A 157 13.94 33.83 6.61
CA ALA A 157 12.95 33.19 7.46
C ALA A 157 12.42 34.19 8.50
N ARG A 158 11.17 34.63 8.35
CA ARG A 158 10.40 35.20 9.46
C ARG A 158 9.71 34.06 10.19
N SER A 159 10.20 33.74 11.38
CA SER A 159 9.55 32.80 12.28
C SER A 159 8.20 33.37 12.76
N GLN A 160 7.08 32.92 12.19
CA GLN A 160 5.79 33.12 12.81
C GLN A 160 5.52 31.96 13.77
N ARG A 161 5.73 32.24 15.05
CA ARG A 161 5.39 31.38 16.18
C ARG A 161 3.87 31.42 16.33
N TRP A 162 3.20 30.30 16.05
CA TRP A 162 1.75 30.15 16.22
C TRP A 162 1.36 30.39 17.68
N ARG A 163 0.41 31.30 17.92
CA ARG A 163 -0.20 31.55 19.24
C ARG A 163 -1.70 31.19 19.17
N PRO A 164 -2.25 30.39 20.09
CA PRO A 164 -3.66 30.08 20.09
C PRO A 164 -4.48 31.31 20.50
N ARG A 165 -5.57 31.57 19.77
CA ARG A 165 -6.57 32.60 20.11
C ARG A 165 -7.38 32.11 21.33
N LYS A 166 -7.43 32.91 22.39
CA LYS A 166 -8.39 32.72 23.48
C LYS A 166 -9.76 33.16 23.00
N HIS A 167 -10.74 32.27 23.03
CA HIS A 167 -12.15 32.61 22.89
C HIS A 167 -12.60 33.35 24.16
N GLY A 168 -13.06 34.59 24.00
CA GLY A 168 -13.73 35.35 25.05
C GLY A 168 -15.18 34.89 25.15
N ALA A 169 -15.57 34.45 26.34
CA ALA A 169 -16.97 34.31 26.73
C ALA A 169 -17.59 35.72 26.85
N ALA A 170 -18.81 35.85 26.35
CA ALA A 170 -19.75 36.89 26.72
C ALA A 170 -20.84 36.24 27.59
#